data_AF-A0A9N9AER4-F1
#
_entry.id   AF-A0A9N9AER4-F1
#
_cell.length_a   1.000
_cell.length_b   1.000
_cell.length_c   1.000
_cell.angle_alpha   90.00
_cell.angle_beta   90.00
_cell.angle_gamma   90.00
#
_symmetry.space_group_name_H-M   'P 1'
#
loop_
_entity.id
_entity.type
_entity.pdbx_description
1 polymer ?
#
loop_
_entity_poly.entity_id
_entity_poly.type
_entity_poly.pdbx_seq_one_letter_code
_entity_poly.pdbx_strand_id
1 'polypeptide(L)'
;MDSELSDKYYDQISKDIQSVEDYRQLNDAGPIDRRIRRLNDANLSNGRKTEILQQERRGHLDLFLKEKALSDYDTYNKQIDNYYSWQWVHLLTNDSPLTNNIMNLNQTLLSPEKDKNVLIELRKFKYYNLLYDLIKKNMEEDTDKNQFADNGTYDILIQGLDQNYLKPPKSVDELQKLRKELGSKLQPSTNRNKNNPKNFYEALDSLVGTFQAKRMIKDYILDENDISILKNDEYFDHRIELLDDKNKKILLNLRNKIVEVYEKKIC
;
A
#
# COMPACT_ATOMS: atom_id res chain seq x y z
N MET A 1 -34.06 -35.30 31.88
CA MET A 1 -34.09 -36.25 30.75
C MET A 1 -33.04 -35.76 29.76
N ASP A 2 -31.76 -36.01 30.05
CA ASP A 2 -30.62 -35.37 29.36
C ASP A 2 -29.67 -36.41 28.75
N SER A 3 -30.23 -37.46 28.11
CA SER A 3 -29.45 -38.59 27.59
C SER A 3 -29.31 -38.64 26.06
N GLU A 4 -29.79 -37.62 25.32
CA GLU A 4 -29.91 -37.69 23.85
C GLU A 4 -29.03 -36.70 23.06
N LEU A 5 -28.00 -36.11 23.67
CA LEU A 5 -26.99 -35.32 22.93
C LEU A 5 -25.81 -36.19 22.40
N SER A 6 -25.97 -37.51 22.34
CA SER A 6 -24.91 -38.48 22.69
C SER A 6 -24.05 -39.07 21.57
N ASP A 7 -24.46 -39.14 20.31
CA ASP A 7 -23.57 -39.66 19.24
C ASP A 7 -23.99 -39.16 17.85
N LYS A 8 -25.29 -39.12 17.60
CA LYS A 8 -25.87 -38.56 16.37
C LYS A 8 -25.43 -37.11 16.14
N TYR A 9 -25.35 -36.31 17.20
CA TYR A 9 -24.87 -34.92 17.12
C TYR A 9 -23.37 -34.85 16.84
N TYR A 10 -22.58 -35.79 17.38
CA TYR A 10 -21.15 -35.91 17.09
C TYR A 10 -20.94 -36.16 15.60
N ASP A 11 -21.61 -37.17 15.03
CA ASP A 11 -21.49 -37.52 13.61
C ASP A 11 -21.98 -36.38 12.70
N GLN A 12 -23.06 -35.70 13.10
CA GLN A 12 -23.54 -34.53 12.37
C GLN A 12 -22.52 -33.39 12.39
N ILE A 13 -21.90 -33.11 13.55
CA ILE A 13 -20.87 -32.06 13.66
C ILE A 13 -19.64 -32.42 12.82
N SER A 14 -19.19 -33.68 12.82
CA SER A 14 -18.07 -34.11 11.98
C SER A 14 -18.39 -33.94 10.48
N LYS A 15 -19.59 -34.33 10.04
CA LYS A 15 -20.06 -34.09 8.66
C LYS A 15 -20.15 -32.60 8.32
N ASP A 16 -20.63 -31.78 9.26
CA ASP A 16 -20.72 -30.34 9.06
C ASP A 16 -19.32 -29.74 8.93
N ILE A 17 -18.34 -30.14 9.76
CA ILE A 17 -16.95 -29.72 9.63
C ILE A 17 -16.43 -29.97 8.22
N GLN A 18 -16.67 -31.15 7.64
CA GLN A 18 -16.16 -31.51 6.30
C GLN A 18 -16.88 -30.82 5.13
N SER A 19 -18.09 -30.29 5.35
CA SER A 19 -18.93 -29.72 4.29
C SER A 19 -19.06 -28.20 4.36
N VAL A 20 -18.44 -27.56 5.35
CA VAL A 20 -18.45 -26.11 5.50
C VAL A 20 -17.64 -25.46 4.39
N GLU A 21 -18.26 -24.53 3.67
CA GLU A 21 -17.59 -23.69 2.68
C GLU A 21 -17.13 -22.33 3.25
N ASP A 22 -17.75 -21.88 4.36
CA ASP A 22 -17.39 -20.62 5.03
C ASP A 22 -16.52 -20.88 6.26
N TYR A 23 -15.22 -20.58 6.13
CA TYR A 23 -14.23 -20.75 7.19
C TYR A 23 -14.61 -20.06 8.52
N ARG A 24 -15.42 -18.98 8.49
CA ARG A 24 -15.86 -18.28 9.70
C ARG A 24 -16.67 -19.18 10.62
N GLN A 25 -17.29 -20.22 10.08
CA GLN A 25 -18.04 -21.20 10.87
C GLN A 25 -17.12 -22.08 11.74
N LEU A 26 -15.87 -22.28 11.29
CA LEU A 26 -14.85 -23.14 11.92
C LEU A 26 -13.94 -22.38 12.90
N ASN A 27 -13.99 -21.05 12.91
CA ASN A 27 -13.21 -20.22 13.83
C ASN A 27 -13.49 -20.55 15.30
N ASP A 28 -12.54 -20.20 16.16
CA ASP A 28 -12.76 -20.18 17.60
C ASP A 28 -13.97 -19.31 17.96
N ALA A 29 -14.77 -19.80 18.90
CA ALA A 29 -16.08 -19.26 19.26
C ALA A 29 -17.11 -19.22 18.11
N GLY A 30 -16.81 -19.81 16.95
CA GLY A 30 -17.72 -19.93 15.82
C GLY A 30 -18.91 -20.87 16.08
N PRO A 31 -19.90 -20.90 15.18
CA PRO A 31 -21.05 -21.79 15.24
C PRO A 31 -20.70 -23.26 15.53
N ILE A 32 -19.68 -23.80 14.84
CA ILE A 32 -19.29 -25.21 15.00
C ILE A 32 -18.53 -25.42 16.31
N ASP A 33 -17.62 -24.53 16.70
CA ASP A 33 -16.97 -24.56 18.02
C ASP A 33 -17.99 -24.64 19.16
N ARG A 34 -18.99 -23.75 19.12
CA ARG A 34 -20.04 -23.70 20.13
C ARG A 34 -20.87 -24.97 20.17
N ARG A 35 -21.08 -25.64 19.04
CA ARG A 35 -21.77 -26.92 18.97
C ARG A 35 -20.92 -28.05 19.56
N ILE A 36 -19.63 -28.09 19.27
CA ILE A 36 -18.71 -29.07 19.87
C ILE A 36 -18.69 -28.92 21.39
N ARG A 37 -18.58 -27.70 21.91
CA ARG A 37 -18.56 -27.42 23.36
C ARG A 37 -19.86 -27.79 24.11
N ARG A 38 -20.96 -28.02 23.39
CA ARG A 38 -22.23 -28.49 23.97
C ARG A 38 -22.28 -30.01 24.12
N LEU A 39 -21.37 -30.74 23.48
CA LEU A 39 -21.25 -32.18 23.69
C LEU A 39 -20.60 -32.44 25.06
N ASN A 40 -21.03 -33.51 25.71
CA ASN A 40 -20.43 -33.99 26.94
C ASN A 40 -19.71 -35.31 26.65
N ASP A 41 -18.40 -35.33 26.80
CA ASP A 41 -17.56 -36.50 26.53
C ASP A 41 -18.00 -37.75 27.31
N ALA A 42 -18.57 -37.57 28.51
CA ALA A 42 -19.08 -38.68 29.31
C ALA A 42 -20.26 -39.43 28.64
N ASN A 43 -20.94 -38.78 27.70
CA ASN A 43 -22.09 -39.33 26.98
C ASN A 43 -21.74 -39.85 25.59
N LEU A 44 -20.49 -39.73 25.14
CA LEU A 44 -20.04 -40.15 23.82
C LEU A 44 -19.53 -41.61 23.87
N SER A 45 -19.89 -42.42 22.88
CA SER A 45 -19.48 -43.83 22.82
C SER A 45 -18.28 -44.05 21.88
N ASN A 46 -17.71 -45.26 21.89
CA ASN A 46 -16.72 -45.71 20.90
C ASN A 46 -15.45 -44.85 20.78
N GLY A 47 -14.95 -44.31 21.90
CA GLY A 47 -13.72 -43.52 21.93
C GLY A 47 -13.85 -42.12 21.32
N ARG A 48 -15.07 -41.69 20.96
CA ARG A 48 -15.37 -40.32 20.54
C ARG A 48 -15.07 -39.33 21.65
N LYS A 49 -14.50 -38.19 21.27
CA LYS A 49 -14.18 -37.08 22.19
C LYS A 49 -14.36 -35.75 21.47
N THR A 50 -14.85 -34.75 22.18
CA THR A 50 -14.92 -33.36 21.72
C THR A 50 -13.57 -32.87 21.19
N GLU A 51 -12.46 -33.30 21.80
CA GLU A 51 -11.10 -33.00 21.34
C GLU A 51 -10.84 -33.44 19.89
N ILE A 52 -11.34 -34.62 19.49
CA ILE A 52 -11.18 -35.11 18.11
C ILE A 52 -11.92 -34.18 17.13
N LEU A 53 -13.16 -33.78 17.45
CA LEU A 53 -13.89 -32.80 16.64
C LEU A 53 -13.20 -31.44 16.61
N GLN A 54 -12.60 -31.01 17.72
CA GLN A 54 -11.82 -29.77 17.76
C GLN A 54 -10.58 -29.84 16.86
N GLN A 55 -9.89 -30.98 16.85
CA GLN A 55 -8.76 -31.23 15.97
C GLN A 55 -9.20 -31.27 14.50
N GLU A 56 -10.28 -31.98 14.17
CA GLU A 56 -10.86 -32.01 12.81
C GLU A 56 -11.23 -30.60 12.35
N ARG A 57 -11.93 -29.82 13.19
CA ARG A 57 -12.34 -28.45 12.89
C ARG A 57 -11.15 -27.54 12.63
N ARG A 58 -10.12 -27.60 13.49
CA ARG A 58 -8.89 -26.79 13.33
C ARG A 58 -8.11 -27.20 12.09
N GLY A 59 -7.93 -28.50 11.86
CA GLY A 59 -7.27 -29.00 10.65
C GLY A 59 -7.99 -28.56 9.38
N HIS A 60 -9.32 -28.56 9.36
CA HIS A 60 -10.08 -28.09 8.21
C HIS A 60 -10.01 -26.56 8.03
N LEU A 61 -10.06 -25.78 9.13
CA LEU A 61 -9.81 -24.34 9.09
C LEU A 61 -8.42 -24.02 8.53
N ASP A 62 -7.40 -24.75 8.95
CA ASP A 62 -6.02 -24.55 8.48
C ASP A 62 -5.89 -24.79 6.97
N LEU A 63 -6.59 -25.80 6.43
CA LEU A 63 -6.66 -26.04 4.98
C LEU A 63 -7.29 -24.85 4.25
N PHE A 64 -8.43 -24.34 4.72
CA PHE A 64 -9.07 -23.17 4.14
C PHE A 64 -8.17 -21.93 4.15
N LEU A 65 -7.54 -21.65 5.29
CA LEU A 65 -6.66 -20.48 5.44
C LEU A 65 -5.43 -20.60 4.53
N LYS A 66 -4.89 -21.82 4.37
CA LYS A 66 -3.80 -22.10 3.45
C LYS A 66 -4.20 -21.91 2.00
N GLU A 67 -5.31 -22.49 1.56
CA GLU A 67 -5.82 -22.33 0.18
C GLU A 67 -6.09 -20.86 -0.15
N LYS A 68 -6.71 -20.14 0.78
CA LYS A 68 -6.95 -18.71 0.65
C LYS A 68 -5.64 -17.92 0.52
N ALA A 69 -4.65 -18.16 1.39
CA ALA A 69 -3.36 -17.48 1.32
C ALA A 69 -2.64 -17.74 0.00
N LEU A 70 -2.68 -18.98 -0.50
CA LEU A 70 -2.09 -19.34 -1.79
C LEU A 70 -2.79 -18.66 -2.98
N SER A 71 -4.12 -18.52 -2.92
CA SER A 71 -4.94 -17.83 -3.91
C SER A 71 -4.71 -16.32 -3.89
N ASP A 72 -4.63 -15.73 -2.69
CA ASP A 72 -4.33 -14.31 -2.50
C ASP A 72 -2.93 -13.99 -3.05
N TYR A 73 -1.93 -14.84 -2.79
CA TYR A 73 -0.58 -14.72 -3.38
C TYR A 73 -0.63 -14.63 -4.92
N ASP A 74 -1.30 -15.59 -5.57
CA ASP A 74 -1.39 -15.63 -7.04
C ASP A 74 -2.14 -14.43 -7.60
N THR A 75 -3.16 -13.98 -6.87
CA THR A 75 -3.93 -12.78 -7.22
C THR A 75 -3.05 -11.54 -7.17
N TYR A 76 -2.28 -11.35 -6.10
CA TYR A 76 -1.38 -10.20 -5.97
C TYR A 76 -0.26 -10.22 -7.00
N ASN A 77 0.30 -11.39 -7.31
CA ASN A 77 1.28 -11.53 -8.39
C ASN A 77 0.72 -11.04 -9.73
N LYS A 78 -0.49 -11.50 -10.11
CA LYS A 78 -1.18 -11.06 -11.33
C LYS A 78 -1.50 -9.56 -11.31
N GLN A 79 -1.90 -9.01 -10.16
CA GLN A 79 -2.16 -7.57 -10.03
C GLN A 79 -0.89 -6.74 -10.27
N ILE A 80 0.26 -7.16 -9.71
CA ILE A 80 1.56 -6.54 -9.97
C ILE A 80 1.86 -6.53 -11.48
N ASP A 81 1.63 -7.65 -12.17
CA ASP A 81 1.82 -7.77 -13.62
C ASP A 81 0.91 -6.86 -14.44
N ASN A 82 -0.37 -6.82 -14.10
CA ASN A 82 -1.36 -6.00 -14.79
C ASN A 82 -1.08 -4.51 -14.59
N TYR A 83 -0.84 -4.08 -13.35
CA TYR A 83 -0.55 -2.67 -13.05
C TYR A 83 0.73 -2.19 -13.73
N TYR A 84 1.74 -3.06 -13.84
CA TYR A 84 2.94 -2.75 -14.60
C TYR A 84 2.65 -2.57 -16.10
N SER A 85 1.92 -3.52 -16.69
CA SER A 85 1.56 -3.49 -18.12
C SER A 85 0.71 -2.28 -18.50
N TRP A 86 -0.19 -1.86 -17.62
CA TRP A 86 -1.04 -0.67 -17.80
C TRP A 86 -0.38 0.64 -17.36
N GLN A 87 0.89 0.60 -16.91
CA GLN A 87 1.64 1.75 -16.45
C GLN A 87 1.00 2.49 -15.25
N TRP A 88 0.29 1.77 -14.39
CA TRP A 88 -0.39 2.33 -13.21
C TRP A 88 0.55 2.43 -12.00
N VAL A 89 1.50 3.36 -12.07
CA VAL A 89 2.54 3.59 -11.03
C VAL A 89 1.94 3.70 -9.63
N HIS A 90 0.85 4.46 -9.47
CA HIS A 90 0.21 4.73 -8.18
C HIS A 90 -0.32 3.48 -7.46
N LEU A 91 -0.64 2.40 -8.17
CA LEU A 91 -1.11 1.15 -7.55
C LEU A 91 0.04 0.24 -7.08
N LEU A 92 1.28 0.57 -7.47
CA LEU A 92 2.48 -0.15 -7.06
C LEU A 92 3.27 0.58 -5.97
N THR A 93 2.82 1.76 -5.52
CA THR A 93 3.47 2.55 -4.46
C THR A 93 3.48 1.83 -3.11
N ASN A 94 4.34 2.26 -2.19
CA ASN A 94 4.42 1.66 -0.85
C ASN A 94 3.11 1.79 -0.05
N ASP A 95 2.32 2.82 -0.32
CA ASP A 95 1.06 3.07 0.38
C ASP A 95 -0.17 2.49 -0.33
N SER A 96 0.03 1.72 -1.41
CA SER A 96 -1.10 1.20 -2.17
C SER A 96 -1.83 0.09 -1.41
N PRO A 97 -3.14 -0.11 -1.65
CA PRO A 97 -3.87 -1.24 -1.08
C PRO A 97 -3.20 -2.59 -1.40
N LEU A 98 -2.62 -2.73 -2.60
CA LEU A 98 -1.86 -3.91 -3.00
C LEU A 98 -0.64 -4.12 -2.09
N THR A 99 0.14 -3.08 -1.78
CA THR A 99 1.29 -3.21 -0.87
C THR A 99 0.84 -3.66 0.51
N ASN A 100 -0.21 -3.05 1.07
CA ASN A 100 -0.76 -3.46 2.36
C ASN A 100 -1.20 -4.93 2.35
N ASN A 101 -1.88 -5.35 1.28
CA ASN A 101 -2.32 -6.73 1.12
C ASN A 101 -1.14 -7.73 1.05
N ILE A 102 -0.07 -7.40 0.32
CA ILE A 102 1.16 -8.21 0.25
C ILE A 102 1.85 -8.27 1.62
N MET A 103 1.95 -7.14 2.33
CA MET A 103 2.60 -7.09 3.64
C MET A 103 1.85 -7.91 4.70
N ASN A 104 0.51 -7.91 4.62
CA ASN A 104 -0.38 -8.67 5.49
C ASN A 104 -0.52 -10.16 5.11
N LEU A 105 0.09 -10.59 4.00
CA LEU A 105 0.08 -11.99 3.61
C LEU A 105 0.86 -12.82 4.64
N ASN A 106 0.22 -13.84 5.19
CA ASN A 106 0.81 -14.68 6.22
C ASN A 106 1.75 -15.73 5.59
N GLN A 107 3.06 -15.51 5.75
CA GLN A 107 4.09 -16.40 5.19
C GLN A 107 3.99 -17.84 5.70
N THR A 108 3.51 -18.07 6.93
CA THR A 108 3.43 -19.44 7.48
C THR A 108 2.36 -20.29 6.80
N LEU A 109 1.41 -19.65 6.11
CA LEU A 109 0.36 -20.31 5.35
C LEU A 109 0.73 -20.53 3.87
N LEU A 110 1.86 -20.00 3.42
CA LEU A 110 2.32 -20.15 2.04
C LEU A 110 3.21 -21.38 1.88
N SER A 111 3.35 -21.86 0.64
CA SER A 111 4.33 -22.90 0.33
C SER A 111 5.74 -22.30 0.26
N PRO A 112 6.82 -23.11 0.43
CA PRO A 112 8.19 -22.62 0.34
C PRO A 112 8.51 -21.90 -0.98
N GLU A 113 7.84 -22.26 -2.07
CA GLU A 113 8.01 -21.66 -3.40
C GLU A 113 7.27 -20.32 -3.54
N LYS A 114 6.34 -20.01 -2.64
CA LYS A 114 5.54 -18.78 -2.64
C LYS A 114 5.95 -17.89 -1.46
N ASP A 115 7.15 -17.32 -1.56
CA ASP A 115 7.63 -16.36 -0.57
C ASP A 115 7.05 -14.96 -0.84
N LYS A 116 6.37 -14.37 0.15
CA LYS A 116 5.83 -13.01 0.05
C LYS A 116 6.90 -11.96 -0.25
N ASN A 117 8.15 -12.20 0.15
CA ASN A 117 9.27 -11.30 -0.17
C ASN A 117 9.50 -11.23 -1.68
N VAL A 118 9.26 -12.32 -2.42
CA VAL A 118 9.33 -12.30 -3.89
C VAL A 118 8.31 -11.32 -4.47
N LEU A 119 7.08 -11.28 -3.94
CA LEU A 119 6.08 -10.29 -4.37
C LEU A 119 6.49 -8.85 -4.02
N ILE A 120 7.06 -8.64 -2.82
CA ILE A 120 7.54 -7.31 -2.38
C ILE A 120 8.61 -6.81 -3.33
N GLU A 121 9.61 -7.65 -3.64
CA GLU A 121 10.73 -7.29 -4.51
C GLU A 121 10.28 -7.11 -5.96
N LEU A 122 9.40 -7.98 -6.47
CA LEU A 122 8.81 -7.85 -7.80
C LEU A 122 8.03 -6.53 -7.96
N ARG A 123 7.20 -6.19 -6.95
CA ARG A 123 6.45 -4.92 -6.93
C ARG A 123 7.40 -3.73 -6.95
N LYS A 124 8.41 -3.69 -6.06
CA LYS A 124 9.39 -2.58 -6.00
C LYS A 124 10.13 -2.43 -7.32
N PHE A 125 10.63 -3.54 -7.87
CA PHE A 125 11.27 -3.57 -9.19
C PHE A 125 10.39 -2.89 -10.24
N LYS A 126 9.13 -3.30 -10.34
CA LYS A 126 8.18 -2.74 -11.32
C LYS A 126 7.83 -1.27 -11.05
N TYR A 127 7.60 -0.91 -9.79
CA TYR A 127 7.33 0.45 -9.37
C TYR A 127 8.45 1.41 -9.77
N TYR A 128 9.70 1.11 -9.37
CA TYR A 128 10.83 1.99 -9.65
C TYR A 128 11.15 2.09 -11.14
N ASN A 129 10.97 1.01 -11.91
CA ASN A 129 11.17 1.05 -13.35
C ASN A 129 10.12 1.91 -14.08
N LEU A 130 8.85 1.87 -13.68
CA LEU A 130 7.84 2.75 -14.25
C LEU A 130 8.01 4.19 -13.79
N LEU A 131 8.34 4.40 -12.51
CA LEU A 131 8.58 5.74 -11.97
C LEU A 131 9.76 6.41 -12.70
N TYR A 132 10.82 5.65 -12.99
CA TYR A 132 11.92 6.11 -13.84
C TYR A 132 11.41 6.59 -15.21
N ASP A 133 10.62 5.77 -15.91
CA ASP A 133 10.13 6.09 -17.25
C ASP A 133 9.19 7.31 -17.23
N LEU A 134 8.36 7.43 -16.20
CA LEU A 134 7.48 8.57 -15.99
C LEU A 134 8.28 9.85 -15.73
N ILE A 135 9.29 9.81 -14.86
CA ILE A 135 10.17 10.96 -14.59
C ILE A 135 10.87 11.39 -15.88
N LYS A 136 11.44 10.42 -16.62
CA LYS A 136 12.13 10.68 -17.90
C LYS A 136 11.20 11.37 -18.90
N LYS A 137 10.03 10.80 -19.14
CA LYS A 137 9.04 11.33 -20.08
C LYS A 137 8.62 12.75 -19.69
N ASN A 138 8.29 12.96 -18.41
CA ASN A 138 7.90 14.28 -17.92
C ASN A 138 9.01 15.30 -18.12
N MET A 139 10.27 14.95 -17.85
CA MET A 139 11.41 15.85 -18.11
C MET A 139 11.55 16.20 -19.60
N GLU A 140 11.35 15.23 -20.50
CA GLU A 140 11.46 15.46 -21.95
C GLU A 140 10.36 16.38 -22.50
N GLU A 141 9.20 16.42 -21.82
CA GLU A 141 8.04 17.23 -22.21
C GLU A 141 7.96 18.59 -21.47
N ASP A 142 8.69 18.76 -20.35
CA ASP A 142 8.66 19.97 -19.53
C ASP A 142 9.54 21.09 -20.12
N THR A 143 9.04 22.32 -19.99
CA THR A 143 9.64 23.54 -20.52
C THR A 143 10.05 24.52 -19.42
N ASP A 144 9.67 24.29 -18.17
CA ASP A 144 10.03 25.15 -17.04
C ASP A 144 11.43 24.79 -16.53
N LYS A 145 12.41 25.66 -16.85
CA LYS A 145 13.80 25.53 -16.41
C LYS A 145 13.97 25.36 -14.91
N ASN A 146 13.08 25.93 -14.08
CA ASN A 146 13.21 25.85 -12.62
C ASN A 146 12.99 24.41 -12.10
N GLN A 147 12.23 23.58 -12.82
CA GLN A 147 12.00 22.18 -12.46
C GLN A 147 13.29 21.35 -12.52
N PHE A 148 14.23 21.76 -13.37
CA PHE A 148 15.52 21.10 -13.62
C PHE A 148 16.65 21.59 -12.71
N ALA A 149 16.44 22.64 -11.91
CA ALA A 149 17.45 23.17 -10.99
C ALA A 149 17.81 22.15 -9.88
N ASP A 150 18.94 22.36 -9.21
CA ASP A 150 19.31 21.57 -8.03
C ASP A 150 18.30 21.84 -6.90
N ASN A 151 17.86 20.78 -6.20
CA ASN A 151 16.68 20.78 -5.32
C ASN A 151 15.35 21.17 -6.00
N GLY A 152 15.35 21.21 -7.34
CA GLY A 152 14.14 21.31 -8.15
C GLY A 152 13.33 20.01 -8.11
N THR A 153 12.15 20.03 -8.72
CA THR A 153 11.22 18.89 -8.70
C THR A 153 11.88 17.61 -9.24
N TYR A 154 12.55 17.68 -10.38
CA TYR A 154 13.15 16.48 -10.97
C TYR A 154 14.35 15.97 -10.19
N ASP A 155 15.14 16.86 -9.57
CA ASP A 155 16.24 16.43 -8.70
C ASP A 155 15.72 15.63 -7.49
N ILE A 156 14.66 16.12 -6.84
CA ILE A 156 14.00 15.42 -5.72
C ILE A 156 13.42 14.08 -6.16
N LEU A 157 12.72 14.05 -7.30
CA LEU A 157 12.11 12.82 -7.82
C LEU A 157 13.16 11.76 -8.17
N ILE A 158 14.28 12.16 -8.79
CA ILE A 158 15.38 11.27 -9.13
C ILE A 158 16.06 10.73 -7.86
N GLN A 159 16.28 11.57 -6.85
CA GLN A 159 16.80 11.12 -5.54
C GLN A 159 15.86 10.15 -4.81
N GLY A 160 14.57 10.17 -5.14
CA GLY A 160 13.57 9.23 -4.61
C GLY A 160 13.63 7.84 -5.23
N LEU A 161 14.36 7.64 -6.33
CA LEU A 161 14.52 6.33 -6.97
C LEU A 161 15.52 5.46 -6.20
N ASP A 162 15.21 4.18 -6.07
CA ASP A 162 16.14 3.19 -5.52
C ASP A 162 16.87 2.47 -6.66
N GLN A 163 18.17 2.73 -6.77
CA GLN A 163 19.03 2.19 -7.83
C GLN A 163 19.07 0.66 -7.84
N ASN A 164 18.85 0.00 -6.70
CA ASN A 164 18.90 -1.47 -6.61
C ASN A 164 17.77 -2.14 -7.40
N TYR A 165 16.70 -1.39 -7.69
CA TYR A 165 15.51 -1.89 -8.37
C TYR A 165 15.41 -1.46 -9.83
N LEU A 166 16.35 -0.65 -10.32
CA LEU A 166 16.35 -0.18 -11.71
C LEU A 166 16.93 -1.24 -12.64
N LYS A 167 16.22 -1.51 -13.75
CA LYS A 167 16.70 -2.46 -14.78
C LYS A 167 17.76 -1.79 -15.66
N PRO A 168 18.96 -2.37 -15.83
CA PRO A 168 19.94 -1.86 -16.78
C PRO A 168 19.35 -1.68 -18.19
N PRO A 169 19.67 -0.59 -18.90
CA PRO A 169 20.69 0.43 -18.58
C PRO A 169 20.20 1.59 -17.71
N LYS A 170 18.99 1.54 -17.13
CA LYS A 170 18.44 2.64 -16.31
C LYS A 170 19.29 2.88 -15.07
N SER A 171 19.62 4.14 -14.80
CA SER A 171 20.29 4.53 -13.56
C SER A 171 19.92 5.95 -13.13
N VAL A 172 20.00 6.20 -11.83
CA VAL A 172 19.82 7.53 -11.23
C VAL A 172 20.76 8.54 -11.89
N ASP A 173 22.00 8.14 -12.16
CA ASP A 173 23.00 8.98 -12.83
C ASP A 173 22.60 9.37 -14.25
N GLU A 174 22.01 8.45 -15.03
CA GLU A 174 21.55 8.76 -16.38
C GLU A 174 20.39 9.76 -16.36
N LEU A 175 19.44 9.66 -15.42
CA LEU A 175 18.42 10.69 -15.26
C LEU A 175 19.01 12.03 -14.79
N GLN A 176 20.00 12.01 -13.89
CA GLN A 176 20.66 13.25 -13.45
C GLN A 176 21.40 13.94 -14.59
N LYS A 177 22.08 13.19 -15.48
CA LYS A 177 22.70 13.73 -16.69
C LYS A 177 21.65 14.33 -17.62
N LEU A 178 20.58 13.59 -17.89
CA LEU A 178 19.48 14.05 -18.73
C LEU A 178 18.84 15.34 -18.17
N ARG A 179 18.57 15.39 -16.86
CA ARG A 179 18.07 16.59 -16.16
C ARG A 179 18.95 17.80 -16.44
N LYS A 180 20.27 17.66 -16.23
CA LYS A 180 21.24 18.76 -16.44
C LYS A 180 21.32 19.17 -17.90
N GLU A 181 21.33 18.21 -18.82
CA GLU A 181 21.35 18.47 -20.26
C GLU A 181 20.12 19.27 -20.70
N LEU A 182 18.91 18.81 -20.34
CA LEU A 182 17.66 19.49 -20.68
C LEU A 182 17.58 20.88 -20.03
N GLY A 183 17.91 21.00 -18.75
CA GLY A 183 17.94 22.28 -18.04
C GLY A 183 18.93 23.30 -18.63
N SER A 184 20.04 22.83 -19.22
CA SER A 184 21.03 23.69 -19.89
C SER A 184 20.54 24.22 -21.24
N LYS A 185 19.71 23.43 -21.95
CA LYS A 185 19.14 23.79 -23.26
C LYS A 185 17.98 24.78 -23.14
N LEU A 186 17.30 24.80 -22.00
CA LEU A 186 16.20 25.73 -21.76
C LEU A 186 16.73 27.15 -21.50
N GLN A 187 16.17 28.12 -22.23
CA GLN A 187 16.35 29.53 -21.94
C GLN A 187 15.62 29.88 -20.63
N PRO A 188 16.16 30.77 -19.78
CA PRO A 188 15.40 31.30 -18.65
C PRO A 188 14.14 31.97 -19.21
N SER A 189 12.95 31.52 -18.82
CA SER A 189 11.72 32.16 -19.27
C SER A 189 11.66 33.58 -18.69
N THR A 190 11.61 34.59 -19.57
CA THR A 190 11.40 36.00 -19.18
C THR A 190 9.96 36.30 -18.77
N ASN A 191 9.04 35.37 -19.04
CA ASN A 191 7.68 35.42 -18.54
C ASN A 191 7.58 34.72 -17.18
N ARG A 192 7.62 35.51 -16.10
CA ARG A 192 7.21 35.14 -14.73
C ARG A 192 5.70 34.80 -14.61
N ASN A 193 5.00 34.56 -15.72
CA ASN A 193 3.57 34.33 -15.71
C ASN A 193 3.23 32.85 -15.88
N LYS A 194 2.65 32.31 -14.81
CA LYS A 194 2.04 30.98 -14.65
C LYS A 194 2.98 29.84 -14.25
N ASN A 195 3.55 29.96 -13.05
CA ASN A 195 3.49 28.84 -12.11
C ASN A 195 2.00 28.55 -11.87
N ASN A 196 1.39 27.70 -12.69
CA ASN A 196 0.04 27.24 -12.42
C ASN A 196 0.19 26.15 -11.34
N PRO A 197 -0.18 26.41 -10.07
CA PRO A 197 -0.12 25.39 -9.02
C PRO A 197 -0.82 24.09 -9.45
N LYS A 198 -1.79 24.17 -10.36
CA LYS A 198 -2.47 23.03 -10.96
C LYS A 198 -1.54 21.97 -11.58
N ASN A 199 -0.43 22.35 -12.22
CA ASN A 199 0.50 21.39 -12.84
C ASN A 199 1.40 20.71 -11.80
N PHE A 200 1.78 21.43 -10.74
CA PHE A 200 2.50 20.87 -9.58
C PHE A 200 1.58 19.93 -8.79
N TYR A 201 0.30 20.29 -8.63
CA TYR A 201 -0.71 19.45 -8.02
C TYR A 201 -1.07 18.23 -8.86
N GLU A 202 -1.12 18.32 -10.20
CA GLU A 202 -1.33 17.16 -11.09
C GLU A 202 -0.12 16.21 -11.09
N ALA A 203 1.10 16.75 -11.03
CA ALA A 203 2.34 15.96 -10.86
C ALA A 203 2.44 15.30 -9.47
N LEU A 204 2.01 15.98 -8.40
CA LEU A 204 1.86 15.41 -7.05
C LEU A 204 0.69 14.43 -6.96
N ASP A 205 -0.42 14.67 -7.66
CA ASP A 205 -1.59 13.78 -7.71
C ASP A 205 -1.25 12.44 -8.34
N SER A 206 -0.31 12.46 -9.29
CA SER A 206 0.33 11.30 -9.90
C SER A 206 1.34 10.57 -8.99
N LEU A 207 1.90 11.22 -7.97
CA LEU A 207 3.05 10.71 -7.20
C LEU A 207 2.74 10.36 -5.74
N VAL A 208 1.79 11.05 -5.10
CA VAL A 208 1.47 10.87 -3.67
C VAL A 208 0.18 10.08 -3.55
N GLY A 209 0.31 8.76 -3.56
CA GLY A 209 -0.78 7.80 -3.39
C GLY A 209 -1.31 7.66 -1.95
N THR A 210 -0.91 8.50 -1.00
CA THR A 210 -1.44 8.44 0.37
C THR A 210 -2.79 9.13 0.42
N PHE A 211 -3.86 8.35 0.52
CA PHE A 211 -5.20 8.84 0.82
C PHE A 211 -5.21 9.74 2.07
N GLN A 212 -4.28 9.54 3.02
CA GLN A 212 -4.09 10.39 4.21
C GLN A 212 -3.40 11.73 3.93
N ALA A 213 -2.30 11.81 3.18
CA ALA A 213 -1.69 13.11 2.87
C ALA A 213 -2.54 13.90 1.87
N LYS A 214 -3.18 13.21 0.90
CA LYS A 214 -4.21 13.79 0.03
C LYS A 214 -5.34 14.39 0.84
N ARG A 215 -5.90 13.65 1.80
CA ARG A 215 -6.99 14.14 2.66
C ARG A 215 -6.53 15.28 3.57
N MET A 216 -5.36 15.20 4.18
CA MET A 216 -4.88 16.27 5.07
C MET A 216 -4.60 17.57 4.32
N ILE A 217 -4.00 17.52 3.12
CA ILE A 217 -3.74 18.74 2.33
C ILE A 217 -5.03 19.25 1.67
N LYS A 218 -5.92 18.35 1.22
CA LYS A 218 -7.19 18.71 0.59
C LYS A 218 -8.21 19.26 1.59
N ASP A 219 -8.34 18.65 2.77
CA ASP A 219 -9.24 19.11 3.84
C ASP A 219 -8.75 20.47 4.42
N TYR A 220 -7.44 20.76 4.41
CA TYR A 220 -6.88 22.04 4.89
C TYR A 220 -6.86 23.18 3.87
N ILE A 221 -6.88 22.87 2.56
CA ILE A 221 -6.79 23.89 1.50
C ILE A 221 -8.16 24.18 0.87
N LEU A 222 -9.13 23.26 0.96
CA LEU A 222 -10.46 23.45 0.39
C LEU A 222 -11.50 23.99 1.37
N ASP A 223 -11.26 23.93 2.69
CA ASP A 223 -12.04 24.70 3.66
C ASP A 223 -11.28 26.00 4.00
N GLU A 224 -11.75 27.08 3.40
CA GLU A 224 -11.52 28.49 3.77
C GLU A 224 -10.07 29.02 3.74
N ASN A 225 -9.70 29.68 2.62
CA ASN A 225 -8.91 30.93 2.45
C ASN A 225 -7.74 31.35 3.40
N ASP A 226 -7.32 30.56 4.37
CA ASP A 226 -6.50 31.06 5.48
C ASP A 226 -5.19 30.26 5.64
N ILE A 227 -4.17 30.68 4.86
CA ILE A 227 -2.77 30.20 4.95
C ILE A 227 -2.21 30.35 6.38
N SER A 228 -2.83 31.15 7.25
CA SER A 228 -2.43 31.29 8.66
C SER A 228 -2.46 29.95 9.40
N ILE A 229 -3.36 29.04 9.04
CA ILE A 229 -3.46 27.70 9.62
C ILE A 229 -2.23 26.86 9.26
N LEU A 230 -1.74 26.93 8.02
CA LEU A 230 -0.49 26.28 7.63
C LEU A 230 0.75 26.90 8.30
N LYS A 231 0.67 28.09 8.91
CA LYS A 231 1.82 28.71 9.59
C LYS A 231 1.89 28.35 11.08
N ASN A 232 0.75 28.25 11.76
CA ASN A 232 0.68 28.11 13.22
C ASN A 232 -0.41 27.13 13.66
N ASP A 233 -0.48 25.93 13.10
CA ASP A 233 -1.43 24.91 13.55
C ASP A 233 -0.73 23.74 14.26
N GLU A 234 -0.91 23.69 15.58
CA GLU A 234 -0.46 22.62 16.47
C GLU A 234 -1.00 21.25 16.02
N TYR A 235 -2.16 21.19 15.37
CA TYR A 235 -2.72 19.93 14.87
C TYR A 235 -1.94 19.39 13.67
N PHE A 236 -1.53 20.25 12.74
CA PHE A 236 -0.72 19.84 11.59
C PHE A 236 0.68 19.39 12.03
N ASP A 237 1.28 20.11 12.98
CA ASP A 237 2.57 19.77 13.55
C ASP A 237 2.54 18.46 14.33
N HIS A 238 1.53 18.23 15.17
CA HIS A 238 1.34 16.96 15.87
C HIS A 238 1.19 15.79 14.88
N ARG A 239 0.49 15.98 13.75
CA ARG A 239 0.31 14.93 12.76
C ARG A 239 1.58 14.63 11.96
N ILE A 240 2.39 15.65 11.67
CA ILE A 240 3.71 15.49 11.05
C ILE A 240 4.67 14.75 11.98
N GLU A 241 4.57 14.97 13.30
CA GLU A 241 5.39 14.27 14.30
C GLU A 241 5.10 12.78 14.41
N LEU A 242 3.93 12.32 13.96
CA LEU A 242 3.57 10.89 13.94
C LEU A 242 4.15 10.14 12.72
N LEU A 243 4.87 10.82 11.84
CA LEU A 243 5.45 10.24 10.63
C LEU A 243 6.93 9.90 10.83
N ASP A 244 7.44 8.96 10.03
CA ASP A 244 8.88 8.71 9.96
C ASP A 244 9.66 9.94 9.46
N ASP A 245 10.95 10.00 9.79
CA ASP A 245 11.81 11.15 9.51
C ASP A 245 11.84 11.56 8.03
N LYS A 246 11.74 10.58 7.12
CA LYS A 246 11.76 10.81 5.68
C LYS A 246 10.47 11.52 5.23
N ASN A 247 9.32 11.00 5.64
CA ASN A 247 8.01 11.54 5.31
C ASN A 247 7.75 12.88 6.02
N LYS A 248 8.21 13.02 7.26
CA LYS A 248 8.21 14.27 8.02
C LYS A 248 8.96 15.37 7.28
N LYS A 249 10.18 15.09 6.79
CA LYS A 249 10.98 16.05 6.03
C LYS A 249 10.33 16.48 4.72
N ILE A 250 9.69 15.54 4.01
CA ILE A 250 8.96 15.82 2.77
C ILE A 250 7.77 16.76 3.04
N LEU A 251 6.96 16.48 4.07
CA LEU A 251 5.79 17.29 4.39
C LEU A 251 6.13 18.66 4.95
N LEU A 252 7.17 18.78 5.77
CA LEU A 252 7.68 20.09 6.22
C LEU A 252 8.19 20.93 5.03
N ASN A 253 8.90 20.31 4.09
CA ASN A 253 9.34 21.00 2.88
C ASN A 253 8.16 21.43 2.00
N LEU A 254 7.12 20.58 1.87
CA LEU A 254 5.90 20.92 1.14
C LEU A 254 5.14 22.07 1.80
N ARG A 255 4.96 22.04 3.12
CA ARG A 255 4.36 23.11 3.92
C ARG A 255 5.07 24.44 3.69
N ASN A 256 6.40 24.45 3.84
CA ASN A 256 7.21 25.65 3.67
C ASN A 256 7.09 26.22 2.25
N LYS A 257 7.11 25.36 1.22
CA LYS A 257 6.89 25.78 -0.17
C LYS A 257 5.50 26.37 -0.39
N ILE A 258 4.45 25.78 0.19
CA ILE A 258 3.07 26.28 0.05
C ILE A 258 2.95 27.68 0.70
N VAL A 259 3.48 27.85 1.91
CA VAL A 259 3.50 29.15 2.61
C VAL A 259 4.25 30.19 1.78
N GLU A 260 5.45 29.87 1.31
CA GLU A 260 6.27 30.77 0.49
C GLU A 260 5.55 31.21 -0.80
N VAL A 261 4.90 30.28 -1.50
CA VAL A 261 4.17 30.55 -2.75
C VAL A 261 2.97 31.47 -2.50
N TYR A 262 2.28 31.31 -1.38
CA TYR A 262 1.12 32.13 -1.06
C TYR A 262 1.48 33.51 -0.52
N GLU A 263 2.53 33.64 0.29
CA GLU A 263 3.01 34.95 0.75
C GLU A 263 3.51 35.82 -0.42
N LYS A 264 4.15 35.21 -1.42
CA LYS A 264 4.59 35.90 -2.63
C LYS A 264 3.44 36.39 -3.54
N LYS A 265 2.19 35.98 -3.30
CA LYS A 265 1.00 36.48 -4.02
C LYS A 265 0.35 37.69 -3.36
N ILE A 266 0.70 38.02 -2.11
CA ILE A 266 0.09 39.11 -1.34
C ILE A 266 0.95 40.40 -1.39
N CYS A 267 2.14 40.36 -2.01
CA CYS A 267 3.01 41.52 -2.24
C CYS A 267 3.06 41.93 -3.72
#